data_AF-X5PWP0-F1
#
_entry.id   AF-X5PWP0-F1
#
_cell.length_a   1.000
_cell.length_b   1.000
_cell.length_c   1.000
_cell.angle_alpha   90.00
_cell.angle_beta   90.00
_cell.angle_gamma   90.00
#
_symmetry.space_group_name_H-M   'P 1'
#
loop_
_entity.id
_entity.type
_entity.pdbx_description
1 polymer ?
#
loop_
_entity_poly.entity_id
_entity_poly.type
_entity_poly.pdbx_seq_one_letter_code
_entity_poly.pdbx_strand_id
1 'polypeptide(L)' 'MPDVLPTGLEVFVDTVVPILRPRGLFRSDYEGRTLRDHLGLIRPESRFAPQPHKASGLLGATH' A
#
# COMPACT_ATOMS: atom_id res chain seq x y z
N MET A 1 6.27 -7.16 -29.96
CA MET A 1 5.05 -6.79 -29.21
C MET A 1 4.52 -5.51 -29.85
N PRO A 2 3.21 -5.32 -30.11
CA PRO A 2 2.81 -3.99 -30.57
C PRO A 2 2.88 -3.03 -29.38
N ASP A 3 3.62 -1.94 -29.59
CA ASP A 3 3.89 -0.84 -28.65
C ASP A 3 2.64 0.03 -28.43
N VAL A 4 1.65 -0.47 -27.69
CA VAL A 4 0.42 0.30 -27.41
C VAL A 4 0.55 1.19 -26.17
N LEU A 5 1.56 2.06 -26.11
CA LEU A 5 1.66 3.18 -25.16
C LEU A 5 2.47 4.29 -25.85
N PRO A 6 1.84 5.38 -26.34
CA PRO A 6 1.21 6.40 -25.47
C PRO A 6 -0.31 6.56 -25.62
N THR A 7 -0.85 6.39 -26.84
CA THR A 7 -2.25 6.77 -27.16
C THR A 7 -3.29 5.94 -26.42
N GLY A 8 -3.05 4.64 -26.22
CA GLY A 8 -4.00 3.76 -25.54
C GLY A 8 -4.20 4.13 -24.06
N LEU A 9 -3.15 4.60 -23.38
CA LEU A 9 -3.23 5.01 -21.99
C LEU A 9 -3.96 6.34 -21.84
N GLU A 10 -3.66 7.31 -22.71
CA GLU A 10 -4.37 8.60 -22.74
C GLU A 10 -5.89 8.39 -22.90
N VAL A 11 -6.30 7.59 -23.90
CA VAL A 11 -7.71 7.26 -24.12
C VAL A 11 -8.32 6.60 -22.88
N PHE A 12 -7.61 5.68 -22.22
CA PHE A 12 -8.13 5.04 -21.01
C PHE A 12 -8.31 6.03 -19.85
N VAL A 13 -7.32 6.89 -19.63
CA VAL A 13 -7.36 7.92 -18.58
C VAL A 13 -8.48 8.92 -18.84
N ASP A 14 -8.70 9.33 -20.08
CA ASP A 14 -9.70 10.35 -20.42
C ASP A 14 -11.13 9.78 -20.48
N THR A 15 -11.29 8.51 -20.81
CA THR A 15 -12.63 7.93 -21.02
C THR A 15 -13.09 7.05 -19.87
N VAL A 16 -12.23 6.19 -19.32
CA VAL A 16 -12.64 5.17 -18.34
C VAL A 16 -12.55 5.69 -16.92
N VAL A 17 -11.46 6.38 -16.56
CA VAL A 17 -11.25 6.87 -15.19
C VAL A 17 -12.39 7.80 -14.71
N PRO A 18 -12.91 8.75 -15.53
CA PRO A 18 -14.03 9.60 -15.13
C PRO A 18 -15.32 8.85 -14.86
N ILE A 19 -15.50 7.67 -15.46
CA ILE A 19 -16.68 6.81 -15.23
C ILE A 19 -16.55 6.04 -13.91
N LEU A 20 -15.33 5.63 -13.54
CA LEU A 20 -15.10 4.81 -12.34
C LEU A 20 -15.08 5.63 -11.03
N ARG A 21 -14.56 6.86 -11.07
CA ARG A 21 -14.50 7.76 -9.90
C ARG A 21 -15.86 8.05 -9.23
N PRO A 22 -16.92 8.49 -9.93
CA PRO A 22 -18.21 8.76 -9.30
C PRO A 22 -18.88 7.49 -8.75
N ARG A 23 -18.44 6.31 -9.19
CA ARG A 23 -18.91 5.01 -8.68
C ARG A 23 -18.08 4.50 -7.49
N GLY A 24 -17.06 5.24 -7.06
CA GLY A 24 -16.15 4.82 -5.99
C GLY A 24 -15.25 3.64 -6.36
N LEU A 25 -15.13 3.31 -7.65
CA LEU A 25 -14.33 2.16 -8.13
C LEU A 25 -12.89 2.53 -8.47
N PHE A 26 -12.57 3.83 -8.48
CA PHE A 26 -11.24 4.32 -8.75
C PHE A 26 -10.89 5.51 -7.86
N ARG A 27 -9.62 5.61 -7.49
CA ARG A 27 -9.10 6.65 -6.59
C ARG A 27 -9.20 8.05 -7.21
N SER A 28 -9.63 9.03 -6.42
CA SER A 28 -9.63 10.45 -6.78
C SER A 28 -8.31 11.13 -6.43
N ASP A 29 -7.78 10.79 -5.25
CA ASP A 29 -6.52 11.29 -4.72
C ASP A 29 -5.68 10.17 -4.10
N TYR A 30 -4.42 10.50 -3.85
CA TYR A 30 -3.44 9.62 -3.24
C TYR A 30 -3.04 10.17 -1.87
N GLU A 31 -3.25 9.37 -0.82
CA GLU A 31 -2.78 9.67 0.52
C GLU A 31 -1.48 8.93 0.84
N GLY A 32 -0.65 9.55 1.70
CA GLY A 32 0.66 9.03 2.06
C GLY A 32 1.79 9.59 1.19
N ARG A 33 3.01 9.11 1.45
CA ARG A 33 4.22 9.64 0.78
C ARG A 33 4.96 8.56 0.00
N THR A 34 4.54 7.31 0.14
CA THR A 34 5.21 6.18 -0.47
C THR A 34 4.23 5.42 -1.37
N LEU A 35 4.77 4.77 -2.41
CA LEU A 35 3.99 3.86 -3.25
C LEU A 35 3.25 2.81 -2.43
N ARG A 36 3.86 2.38 -1.33
CA ARG A 36 3.28 1.42 -0.41
C ARG A 36 1.98 1.96 0.21
N ASP A 37 1.98 3.23 0.63
CA ASP A 37 0.81 3.90 1.19
C ASP A 37 -0.31 3.97 0.16
N HIS A 38 0.01 4.37 -1.09
CA HIS A 38 -0.96 4.44 -2.18
C HIS A 38 -1.62 3.08 -2.48
N LEU A 39 -0.91 1.98 -2.25
CA LEU A 39 -1.40 0.63 -2.47
C LEU A 39 -2.06 0.00 -1.23
N GLY A 40 -2.11 0.71 -0.09
CA GLY A 40 -2.68 0.18 1.16
C GLY A 40 -1.86 -0.96 1.77
N LEU A 41 -0.55 -0.98 1.49
CA LEU A 41 0.32 -2.07 1.90
C LEU A 41 0.97 -1.76 3.26
N ILE A 42 1.05 -2.77 4.14
CA ILE A 42 1.74 -2.62 5.42
C ILE A 42 3.25 -2.56 5.20
N ARG A 43 3.95 -1.69 5.93
CA ARG A 43 5.42 -1.66 5.92
C ARG A 43 5.96 -2.89 6.63
N PRO A 44 6.66 -3.80 5.94
CA PRO A 44 7.29 -4.92 6.62
C PRO A 44 8.42 -4.41 7.51
N GLU A 45 8.58 -5.02 8.68
CA GLU A 45 9.76 -4.78 9.49
C GLU A 45 11.02 -5.22 8.74
N SER A 46 12.12 -4.51 8.98
CA SER A 46 13.40 -4.93 8.45
C SER A 46 13.75 -6.30 9.03
N ARG A 47 14.32 -7.19 8.20
CA ARG A 47 14.89 -8.46 8.68
C ARG A 47 16.02 -8.29 9.70
N PHE A 48 16.59 -7.09 9.77
CA PHE A 48 17.62 -6.72 10.74
C PHE A 48 17.07 -5.82 11.85
N ALA A 49 15.75 -5.66 11.94
CA ALA A 49 15.15 -4.90 13.03
C ALA A 49 15.48 -5.60 14.36
N PRO A 50 15.91 -4.86 15.39
CA PRO A 50 16.14 -5.44 16.70
C PRO A 50 14.84 -6.04 17.21
N GLN A 51 14.85 -7.35 17.48
CA GLN A 51 13.69 -8.05 18.03
C GLN A 51 13.41 -7.45 19.41
N PRO A 52 12.18 -6.97 19.70
CA PRO A 52 11.85 -6.55 21.05
C PRO A 52 12.00 -7.79 21.93
N HIS A 53 13.01 -7.77 22.80
CA HIS A 53 13.18 -8.80 23.82
C HIS A 53 11.89 -8.78 24.64
N LYS A 54 11.06 -9.84 24.51
CA LYS A 54 9.98 -10.04 25.46
C LYS A 54 10.66 -10.13 26.81
N ALA A 55 10.46 -9.15 27.68
CA ALA A 55 10.79 -9.28 29.09
C ALA A 55 10.04 -10.52 29.57
N SER A 56 10.79 -11.62 29.73
CA SER A 56 10.27 -12.84 30.32
C SER A 56 9.86 -12.44 31.72
N GLY A 57 8.55 -12.41 31.96
CA GLY A 57 7.98 -12.03 33.23
C GLY A 57 8.56 -12.93 34.32
N LEU A 58 9.48 -12.38 35.11
CA LEU A 58 9.79 -12.85 36.44
C LEU A 58 8.55 -12.59 37.32
N LEU A 59 7.55 -13.46 37.24
CA LEU A 59 6.49 -13.51 38.25
C LEU A 59 6.11 -14.97 38.49
N GLY A 60 6.60 -15.53 39.60
CA GLY A 60 6.08 -16.75 40.19
C GLY A 60 7.13 -17.77 40.60
N ALA A 61 7.72 -17.59 41.80
CA ALA A 61 8.03 -18.68 42.74
C ALA A 61 8.77 -18.13 43.97
N THR A 62 8.03 -17.53 44.90
CA THR A 62 8.41 -17.55 46.33
C THR A 62 7.45 -18.53 47.02
N HIS A 63 7.99 -19.65 47.47
CA HIS A 63 7.44 -20.52 48.50
C HIS A 63 8.58 -20.85 49.46
#